data_AF-X1AK93-F1
#
_entry.id   AF-X1AK93-F1
#
_cell.length_a   1.000
_cell.length_b   1.000
_cell.length_c   1.000
_cell.angle_alpha   90.00
_cell.angle_beta   90.00
_cell.angle_gamma   90.00
#
_symmetry.space_group_name_H-M   'P 1'
#
loop_
_entity.id
_entity.type
_entity.pdbx_description
1 polymer ?
#
loop_
_entity_poly.entity_id
_entity_poly.type
_entity_poly.pdbx_seq_one_letter_code
_entity_poly.pdbx_strand_id
1 'polypeptide(L)' 'MSQLNPKKYGVIVKSGHKTGLLLPDLEGVDTPEMQVNIAKSKAGILPDEEFEIYSFTVTRHK' A
#
# COMPACT_ATOMS: atom_id res chain seq x y z
N MET A 1 -10.08 -7.63 -2.63
CA MET A 1 -9.17 -6.47 -2.74
C MET A 1 -9.55 -5.50 -3.86
N SER A 2 -10.60 -5.76 -4.64
CA SER A 2 -11.03 -5.01 -5.83
C SER A 2 -11.53 -3.57 -5.60
N GLN A 3 -11.38 -3.01 -4.39
CA GLN A 3 -11.87 -1.66 -4.05
C GLN A 3 -10.76 -0.60 -3.95
N LEU A 4 -9.49 -1.01 -3.95
CA LEU A 4 -8.34 -0.09 -3.86
C LEU A 4 -7.86 0.28 -5.27
N ASN A 5 -8.43 1.33 -5.86
CA ASN A 5 -7.87 1.88 -7.10
C ASN A 5 -6.49 2.51 -6.81
N PRO A 6 -5.37 1.97 -7.32
CA PRO A 6 -4.02 2.44 -6.99
C PRO A 6 -3.74 3.87 -7.44
N LYS A 7 -4.49 4.38 -8.43
CA LYS A 7 -4.38 5.77 -8.89
C LYS A 7 -5.03 6.77 -7.93
N LYS A 8 -5.98 6.33 -7.11
CA LYS A 8 -6.74 7.20 -6.20
C LYS A 8 -6.30 7.06 -4.74
N TYR A 9 -6.04 5.83 -4.31
CA TYR A 9 -5.76 5.52 -2.91
C TYR A 9 -4.31 5.07 -2.71
N GLY A 10 -3.66 5.64 -1.71
CA GLY A 10 -2.47 5.06 -1.11
C GLY A 10 -2.87 3.98 -0.12
N VAL A 11 -1.91 3.12 0.20
CA VAL A 11 -2.07 2.02 1.16
C VAL A 11 -1.05 2.12 2.28
N ILE A 12 -1.48 1.77 3.48
CA ILE A 12 -0.61 1.52 4.63
C ILE A 12 -0.82 0.07 5.04
N VAL A 13 0.26 -0.67 5.22
CA VAL A 13 0.26 -2.02 5.78
C VAL A 13 0.96 -2.00 7.13
N LYS A 14 0.43 -2.75 8.10
CA LYS A 14 0.97 -2.82 9.46
C LYS A 14 0.97 -4.26 9.97
N SER A 15 2.11 -4.70 10.50
CA SER A 15 2.23 -5.95 11.24
C SER A 15 3.12 -5.74 12.46
N GLY A 16 2.50 -5.68 13.65
CA GLY A 16 3.19 -5.33 14.89
C GLY A 16 3.90 -3.97 14.80
N HIS A 17 5.24 -3.99 14.83
CA HIS A 17 6.10 -2.80 14.70
C HIS A 17 6.49 -2.46 13.26
N LYS A 18 6.21 -3.35 12.29
CA LYS A 18 6.51 -3.15 10.87
C LYS A 18 5.39 -2.34 10.24
N THR A 19 5.75 -1.24 9.57
CA THR A 19 4.79 -0.38 8.86
C THR A 19 5.34 0.00 7.49
N GLY A 20 4.52 -0.17 6.46
CA GLY A 20 4.85 0.20 5.08
C GLY A 20 3.77 1.08 4.49
N LEU A 21 4.18 2.08 3.72
CA LEU A 21 3.28 2.95 2.99
C LEU A 21 3.63 2.96 1.51
N LEU A 22 2.60 3.01 0.68
CA LEU A 22 2.75 3.33 -0.72
C LEU A 22 1.75 4.41 -1.13
N LEU A 23 2.25 5.47 -1.75
CA LEU A 23 1.42 6.56 -2.27
C LEU A 23 0.53 6.08 -3.42
N PRO A 24 -0.59 6.76 -3.69
CA PRO A 24 -1.33 6.57 -4.92
C PRO A 24 -0.55 7.09 -6.13
N ASP A 25 -0.98 6.64 -7.31
CA ASP A 25 -0.59 7.18 -8.61
C ASP A 25 0.92 7.09 -8.86
N LEU A 26 1.49 5.90 -8.63
CA LEU A 26 2.88 5.59 -8.92
C LEU A 26 3.00 4.87 -10.26
N GLU A 27 3.99 5.27 -11.05
CA GLU A 27 4.33 4.63 -12.31
C GLU A 27 4.69 3.15 -12.09
N GLY A 28 4.15 2.27 -12.94
CA GLY A 28 4.39 0.83 -12.87
C GLY A 28 3.64 0.10 -11.75
N VAL A 29 2.67 0.73 -11.08
CA VAL A 29 1.82 0.09 -10.06
C VAL A 29 0.36 0.06 -10.53
N ASP A 30 0.02 -0.98 -11.29
CA ASP A 30 -1.27 -1.05 -11.99
C ASP A 30 -2.37 -1.78 -11.20
N THR A 31 -2.02 -2.59 -10.19
CA THR A 31 -2.98 -3.40 -9.44
C THR A 31 -2.92 -3.14 -7.92
N PRO A 32 -4.07 -3.23 -7.22
CA PRO A 32 -4.10 -3.14 -5.76
C PRO A 32 -3.16 -4.16 -5.10
N GLU A 33 -3.13 -5.39 -5.60
CA GLU A 33 -2.30 -6.47 -5.09
C GLU A 33 -0.81 -6.12 -5.21
N MET A 34 -0.39 -5.56 -6.35
CA MET A 34 0.99 -5.08 -6.54
C MET A 34 1.32 -3.95 -5.57
N GLN A 35 0.41 -2.99 -5.40
CA GLN A 35 0.58 -1.88 -4.46
C GLN A 35 0.79 -2.37 -3.02
N VAL A 36 -0.02 -3.33 -2.57
CA VAL A 36 0.09 -3.94 -1.23
C VAL A 36 1.39 -4.73 -1.09
N ASN A 37 1.76 -5.53 -2.09
CA ASN A 37 2.99 -6.32 -2.06
C ASN A 37 4.25 -5.44 -1.97
N ILE A 38 4.27 -4.32 -2.70
CA ILE A 38 5.36 -3.34 -2.61
C ILE A 38 5.39 -2.71 -1.21
N ALA A 39 4.24 -2.34 -0.65
CA ALA A 39 4.17 -1.77 0.70
C ALA A 39 4.64 -2.77 1.76
N LYS A 40 4.25 -4.05 1.66
CA LYS A 40 4.73 -5.14 2.54
C LYS A 40 6.24 -5.32 2.44
N SER A 41 6.77 -5.38 1.21
CA SER A 41 8.20 -5.51 0.95
C SER A 41 9.01 -4.36 1.58
N LYS A 42 8.54 -3.12 1.44
CA LYS A 42 9.15 -1.93 2.08
C LYS A 42 9.13 -1.99 3.61
N ALA A 43 8.12 -2.64 4.18
CA ALA A 43 7.98 -2.83 5.63
C ALA A 43 8.72 -4.06 6.18
N GLY A 44 9.28 -4.91 5.31
CA GLY A 44 9.82 -6.22 5.71
C GLY A 44 8.76 -7.20 6.23
N ILE A 45 7.51 -7.07 5.77
CA ILE A 45 6.40 -8.00 6.10
C ILE A 45 6.45 -9.17 5.12
N LEU A 46 6.54 -10.39 5.64
CA LEU A 46 6.63 -11.60 4.83
C LEU A 46 5.29 -11.92 4.13
N PRO A 47 5.31 -12.71 3.03
CA PRO A 47 4.09 -13.09 2.32
C PRO A 47 3.00 -13.69 3.24
N ASP A 48 3.41 -14.57 4.16
CA ASP A 48 2.53 -15.34 5.04
C ASP A 48 2.30 -14.67 6.41
N GLU A 49 2.89 -13.50 6.65
CA GLU A 49 2.73 -12.74 7.88
C GLU A 49 1.39 -11.99 7.86
N GLU A 50 0.60 -12.12 8.93
CA GLU A 50 -0.65 -11.36 9.08
C GLU A 50 -0.38 -9.86 9.17
N PHE A 51 -1.26 -9.07 8.56
CA PHE A 51 -1.14 -7.62 8.53
C PHE A 51 -2.50 -6.94 8.42
N GLU A 52 -2.57 -5.73 8.95
CA GLU A 52 -3.68 -4.81 8.75
C GLU A 52 -3.41 -3.93 7.52
N ILE A 53 -4.47 -3.57 6.80
CA ILE A 53 -4.40 -2.66 5.66
C ILE A 53 -5.32 -1.47 5.86
N TYR A 54 -4.80 -0.28 5.57
CA TYR A 54 -5.53 0.99 5.60
C TYR A 54 -5.37 1.70 4.26
N SER A 55 -6.39 2.47 3.86
CA SER A 55 -6.37 3.30 2.66
C SER A 55 -6.41 4.78 3.01
N PHE A 56 -5.80 5.61 2.17
CA PHE A 56 -5.83 7.07 2.32
C PHE A 56 -5.77 7.76 0.95
N THR A 57 -6.19 9.03 0.89
CA THR A 57 -6.06 9.88 -0.30
C THR A 57 -5.05 10.99 -0.02
N VAL A 58 -4.40 11.49 -1.08
CA VAL A 58 -3.44 12.59 -0.97
C VAL A 58 -3.96 13.84 -1.68
N THR A 59 -3.66 15.01 -1.12
CA THR A 59 -3.78 16.29 -1.83
C THR A 59 -2.37 16.72 -2.21
N ARG A 60 -2.11 16.93 -3.51
CA ARG A 60 -0.82 17.42 -4.00
C ARG A 60 -0.86 18.95 -4.05
N HIS A 61 0.00 19.61 -3.28
CA HIS A 61 0.23 21.04 -3.36
C HIS A 61 1.27 21.35 -4.45
N LYS A 62 1.18 22.52 -5.10
CA LYS A 62 2.14 23.01 -6.09
C LYS A 62 3.27 23.78 -5.43
#